data_AF-A0AAQ2URE7-F1
#
_entry.id   AF-A0AAQ2URE7-F1
#
_cell.length_a   1.000
_cell.length_b   1.000
_cell.length_c   1.000
_cell.angle_alpha   90.00
_cell.angle_beta   90.00
_cell.angle_gamma   90.00
#
_symmetry.space_group_name_H-M   'P 1'
#
loop_
_entity.id
_entity.type
_entity.pdbx_description
1 polymer ?
#
loop_
_entity_poly.entity_id
_entity_poly.type
_entity_poly.pdbx_seq_one_letter_code
_entity_poly.pdbx_strand_id
1 'polypeptide(L)' 'MAIKGLIFKGKELVDKNFKADGYNIGTNVGKYGGQTVRHCHFHLIPRYIGDDPKPAGGIRKISANGQELI' A
#
# COMPACT_ATOMS: atom_id res chain seq x y z
N MET A 1 3.72 10.44 16.35
CA MET A 1 2.26 10.27 16.20
C MET A 1 1.92 8.80 15.98
N ALA A 2 0.82 8.30 16.56
CA ALA A 2 0.50 6.87 16.71
C ALA A 2 0.47 6.07 15.39
N ILE A 3 -0.11 6.63 14.32
CA ILE A 3 -0.22 5.98 13.01
C ILE A 3 1.16 5.65 12.42
N LYS A 4 2.08 6.61 12.45
CA LYS A 4 3.48 6.41 12.03
C LYS A 4 4.07 5.20 12.76
N GLY A 5 3.94 5.16 14.08
CA GLY A 5 4.47 4.06 14.89
C GLY A 5 3.93 2.68 14.48
N LEU A 6 2.62 2.57 14.21
CA LEU A 6 2.00 1.32 13.75
C LEU A 6 2.47 0.91 12.35
N ILE A 7 2.64 1.86 11.43
CA ILE A 7 3.15 1.59 10.07
C ILE A 7 4.58 1.03 10.15
N PHE A 8 5.46 1.63 10.95
CA PHE A 8 6.84 1.13 11.09
C PHE A 8 6.88 -0.25 11.75
N LYS A 9 6.06 -0.50 12.78
CA LYS A 9 5.92 -1.84 13.37
C LYS A 9 5.42 -2.88 12.36
N GLY A 10 4.44 -2.52 11.54
CA GLY A 10 3.97 -3.38 10.44
C GLY A 10 5.09 -3.68 9.45
N LYS A 11 5.87 -2.66 9.07
CA LYS A 11 7.03 -2.81 8.18
C LYS A 11 8.05 -3.80 8.74
N GLU A 12 8.41 -3.67 10.01
CA GLU A 12 9.34 -4.60 10.67
C GLU A 12 8.84 -6.05 10.63
N LEU A 13 7.54 -6.27 10.82
CA LEU A 13 6.94 -7.60 10.73
C LEU A 13 6.99 -8.18 9.30
N VAL A 14 6.76 -7.33 8.29
CA VAL A 14 6.86 -7.74 6.88
C VAL A 14 8.31 -8.02 6.49
N ASP A 15 9.25 -7.15 6.87
CA ASP A 15 10.68 -7.29 6.56
C ASP A 15 11.25 -8.60 7.11
N LYS A 16 10.84 -9.01 8.32
CA LYS A 16 11.29 -10.26 8.96
C LYS A 16 11.02 -11.51 8.13
N ASN A 17 9.92 -11.52 7.38
CA ASN A 17 9.43 -12.71 6.69
C ASN A 17 9.58 -12.62 5.17
N PHE A 18 9.54 -11.42 4.60
CA PHE A 18 9.32 -11.24 3.17
C PHE A 18 10.33 -10.32 2.48
N LYS A 19 11.25 -9.66 3.21
CA LYS A 19 12.36 -8.85 2.65
C LYS A 19 11.95 -7.96 1.46
N ALA A 20 10.94 -7.13 1.62
CA ALA A 20 10.49 -6.24 0.55
C ALA A 20 11.55 -5.19 0.19
N ASP A 21 11.68 -4.86 -1.09
CA ASP A 21 12.62 -3.85 -1.61
C ASP A 21 12.07 -2.41 -1.46
N GLY A 22 10.76 -2.28 -1.29
CA GLY A 22 10.07 -1.01 -1.11
C GLY A 22 8.66 -1.18 -0.54
N TYR A 23 7.98 -0.06 -0.31
CA TYR A 23 6.61 -0.06 0.22
C TYR A 23 5.77 1.05 -0.39
N ASN A 24 4.54 0.70 -0.76
CA ASN A 24 3.47 1.67 -0.97
C ASN A 24 2.65 1.79 0.33
N ILE A 25 2.43 3.03 0.78
CA ILE A 25 1.62 3.34 1.97
C ILE A 25 0.54 4.31 1.56
N GLY A 26 -0.72 4.05 1.93
CA GLY A 26 -1.80 4.99 1.66
C GLY A 26 -3.14 4.57 2.25
N THR A 27 -4.14 5.41 2.06
CA THR A 27 -5.51 5.21 2.54
C THR A 27 -6.48 5.80 1.52
N ASN A 28 -7.64 5.17 1.40
CA ASN A 28 -8.75 5.67 0.58
C ASN A 28 -9.78 6.35 1.48
N VAL A 29 -10.25 7.54 1.09
CA VAL A 29 -11.19 8.35 1.89
C VAL A 29 -12.43 8.66 1.07
N GLY A 30 -13.59 8.22 1.55
CA GLY A 30 -14.88 8.45 0.90
C GLY A 30 -15.13 7.56 -0.32
N LYS A 31 -16.37 7.62 -0.85
CA LYS A 31 -16.83 6.76 -1.95
C LYS A 31 -15.96 6.95 -3.21
N TYR A 32 -15.74 8.19 -3.62
CA TYR A 32 -14.98 8.52 -4.83
C TYR A 32 -13.48 8.41 -4.65
N GLY A 33 -12.98 8.36 -3.41
CA GLY A 33 -11.60 7.98 -3.10
C GLY A 33 -11.37 6.47 -3.10
N GLY A 34 -12.37 5.64 -3.42
CA GLY A 34 -12.24 4.18 -3.46
C GLY A 34 -12.35 3.49 -2.10
N GLN A 35 -12.90 4.14 -1.07
CA GLN A 35 -13.06 3.54 0.25
C GLN A 35 -14.21 2.52 0.28
N THR A 36 -13.87 1.25 0.40
CA THR A 36 -14.83 0.13 0.53
C THR A 36 -15.17 -0.18 1.99
N VAL A 37 -14.20 -0.09 2.90
CA VAL A 37 -14.40 -0.29 4.35
C VAL A 37 -14.52 1.06 5.06
N ARG A 38 -15.66 1.28 5.72
CA ARG A 38 -16.00 2.54 6.43
C ARG A 38 -15.38 2.61 7.83
N HIS A 39 -14.09 2.34 7.90
CA HIS A 39 -13.25 2.50 9.07
C HIS A 39 -11.92 3.11 8.61
N CYS A 40 -11.28 3.94 9.44
CA CYS A 40 -9.95 4.45 9.13
C CYS A 40 -8.95 3.28 9.07
N HIS A 41 -8.33 3.07 7.93
CA HIS A 41 -7.35 2.01 7.74
C HIS A 41 -6.27 2.49 6.77
N PHE A 42 -5.06 1.97 6.93
CA PHE A 42 -3.93 2.26 6.05
C PHE A 42 -3.47 0.96 5.42
N HIS A 43 -3.23 1.01 4.11
CA HIS A 43 -2.57 -0.05 3.39
C HIS A 43 -1.05 0.08 3.59
N LEU A 44 -0.42 -1.03 3.94
CA LEU A 44 1.02 -1.21 3.91
C LEU A 44 1.32 -2.33 2.92
N ILE A 45 1.82 -1.96 1.75
CA ILE A 45 1.92 -2.89 0.61
C ILE A 45 3.40 -3.06 0.27
N PRO A 46 4.00 -4.24 0.53
CA PRO A 46 5.37 -4.52 0.14
C PRO A 46 5.51 -4.50 -1.38
N ARG A 47 6.64 -4.00 -1.86
CA ARG A 47 7.02 -3.91 -3.28
C ARG A 47 8.36 -4.58 -3.49
N TYR A 48 8.53 -5.17 -4.67
CA TYR A 48 9.72 -5.93 -5.04
C TYR A 48 10.28 -5.45 -6.37
N ILE A 49 11.60 -5.55 -6.53
CA ILE A 49 12.22 -5.27 -7.83
C ILE A 49 11.61 -6.19 -8.89
N GLY A 50 10.99 -5.59 -9.90
CA GLY A 50 10.37 -6.31 -11.02
C GLY A 50 8.91 -6.71 -10.82
N ASP A 51 8.26 -6.37 -9.69
CA ASP A 51 6.82 -6.66 -9.48
C ASP A 51 5.87 -5.81 -10.34
N ASP A 52 6.37 -4.70 -10.88
CA ASP A 52 5.67 -3.77 -11.75
C ASP A 52 6.70 -3.19 -12.74
N PRO A 53 6.48 -3.31 -14.06
CA PRO A 53 7.37 -2.76 -15.07
C PRO A 53 7.43 -1.22 -15.06
N LYS A 54 6.48 -0.54 -14.41
CA LYS A 54 6.40 0.92 -14.28
C LYS A 54 6.10 1.31 -12.82
N PRO A 55 7.04 1.20 -11.88
CA PRO A 55 6.75 1.33 -10.44
C PRO A 55 6.27 2.72 -9.98
N ALA A 56 6.47 3.75 -10.80
CA ALA A 56 5.97 5.10 -10.55
C ALA A 56 4.42 5.14 -10.56
N GLY A 57 3.82 5.91 -9.65
CA GLY A 57 2.36 6.04 -9.52
C GLY A 57 1.82 5.61 -8.16
N GLY A 58 2.59 4.84 -7.40
CA GLY A 58 2.34 4.51 -5.99
C GLY A 58 1.03 3.74 -5.80
N ILE A 59 0.24 4.11 -4.79
CA ILE A 59 -1.01 3.42 -4.44
C ILE A 59 -2.11 3.53 -5.51
N ARG A 60 -2.05 4.52 -6.41
CA ARG A 60 -3.06 4.72 -7.47
C ARG A 60 -3.14 3.55 -8.45
N LYS A 61 -2.06 2.77 -8.57
CA LYS A 61 -1.99 1.59 -9.44
C LYS A 61 -2.64 0.35 -8.83
N ILE A 62 -2.98 0.39 -7.55
CA ILE A 62 -3.43 -0.78 -6.80
C ILE A 62 -4.96 -0.80 -6.82
N SER A 63 -5.50 -1.32 -7.92
CA SER A 63 -6.92 -1.64 -8.07
C SER A 63 -7.15 -3.14 -7.85
N ALA A 64 -8.32 -3.51 -7.32
CA ALA A 64 -8.68 -4.89 -6.94
C ALA A 64 -8.55 -5.92 -8.07
N ASN A 65 -8.42 -5.49 -9.32
CA ASN A 65 -8.44 -6.35 -10.51
C ASN A 65 -7.16 -6.25 -11.37
N GLY A 66 -6.09 -5.61 -10.90
CA GLY A 66 -4.82 -5.53 -11.65
C GLY A 66 -4.89 -4.75 -12.97
N GLN A 67 -5.99 -4.06 -13.26
CA GLN A 67 -6.07 -3.16 -14.41
C GLN A 67 -5.36 -1.85 -14.06
N GLU A 68 -4.30 -1.53 -14.82
CA GLU A 68 -3.73 -0.19 -14.90
C GLU A 68 -4.88 0.78 -15.23
N LEU A 69 -5.25 1.61 -14.27
CA LEU A 69 -5.97 2.84 -14.58
C LEU A 69 -4.95 3.76 -15.26
N ILE A 70 -5.14 3.91 -16.58
CA ILE A 70 -4.60 4.94 -17.48
C ILE A 70 -4.00 6.17 -16.79
#